data_AF-A0AAX3JKH8-F1
#
_entry.id   AF-A0AAX3JKH8-F1
#
_cell.length_a   1.000
_cell.length_b   1.000
_cell.length_c   1.000
_cell.angle_alpha   90.00
_cell.angle_beta   90.00
_cell.angle_gamma   90.00
#
_symmetry.space_group_name_H-M   'P 1'
#
loop_
_entity.id
_entity.type
_entity.pdbx_description
1 polymer ?
#
loop_
_entity_poly.entity_id
_entity_poly.type
_entity_poly.pdbx_seq_one_letter_code
_entity_poly.pdbx_strand_id
1 'polypeptide(L)' 'MKIPLKDIQDFSGNYYELVMAVIIRTEQIVEQISLAEHAISDERVVAHAFNDILTGKYIYSIEEK' A
#
# COMPACT_ATOMS: atom_id res chain seq x y z
N MET A 1 -4.86 -1.91 11.97
CA MET A 1 -4.41 -3.30 11.67
C MET A 1 -2.94 -3.40 12.07
N LYS A 2 -2.49 -4.49 12.71
CA LYS A 2 -1.06 -4.72 13.00
C LYS A 2 -0.51 -5.65 11.94
N ILE A 3 0.53 -5.22 11.23
CA ILE A 3 1.20 -6.02 10.19
C ILE A 3 2.42 -6.67 10.85
N PRO A 4 2.54 -8.01 10.81
CA PRO A 4 3.71 -8.70 11.33
C PRO A 4 5.00 -8.21 10.65
N LEU A 5 6.04 -7.95 11.46
CA LEU A 5 7.36 -7.58 10.93
C LEU A 5 7.91 -8.64 9.96
N LYS A 6 7.53 -9.91 10.15
CA LYS A 6 7.91 -11.02 9.28
C LYS A 6 7.39 -10.84 7.85
N ASP A 7 6.15 -10.39 7.68
CA ASP A 7 5.55 -10.21 6.35
C ASP A 7 6.21 -9.04 5.60
N ILE A 8 6.73 -8.05 6.35
CA ILE A 8 7.55 -6.94 5.83
C ILE A 8 8.95 -7.45 5.44
N GLN A 9 9.53 -8.37 6.23
CA GLN A 9 10.84 -8.99 5.98
C GLN A 9 10.84 -9.95 4.79
N ASP A 10 9.72 -10.64 4.57
CA ASP A 10 9.55 -11.63 3.51
C ASP A 10 9.17 -10.97 2.16
N PHE A 11 9.03 -9.64 2.12
CA PHE A 11 8.83 -8.89 0.87
C PHE A 11 10.05 -9.07 -0.04
N SER A 12 9.81 -9.47 -1.29
CA SER A 12 10.86 -9.84 -2.24
C SER A 12 11.71 -8.66 -2.73
N GLY A 13 11.27 -7.42 -2.50
CA GLY A 13 12.04 -6.20 -2.76
C GLY A 13 12.81 -5.70 -1.54
N ASN A 14 13.56 -4.61 -1.69
CA ASN A 14 14.20 -3.95 -0.56
C ASN A 14 13.18 -3.15 0.29
N TYR A 15 13.54 -2.82 1.53
CA TYR A 15 12.65 -2.08 2.43
C TYR A 15 12.20 -0.71 1.89
N TYR A 16 13.03 -0.04 1.09
CA TYR A 16 12.67 1.23 0.48
C TYR A 16 11.63 1.05 -0.62
N GLU A 17 11.72 -0.01 -1.42
CA GLU A 17 10.72 -0.38 -2.41
C GLU A 17 9.36 -0.68 -1.76
N LEU A 18 9.35 -1.38 -0.62
CA LEU A 18 8.13 -1.61 0.13
C LEU A 18 7.50 -0.30 0.63
N VAL A 19 8.30 0.61 1.19
CA VAL A 19 7.82 1.91 1.64
C VAL A 19 7.26 2.73 0.48
N MET A 20 7.96 2.77 -0.65
CA MET A 20 7.50 3.45 -1.87
C MET A 20 6.20 2.86 -2.41
N ALA A 21 6.10 1.53 -2.48
CA ALA A 21 4.89 0.82 -2.88
C ALA A 21 3.70 1.20 -2.00
N VAL A 22 3.89 1.23 -0.68
CA VAL A 22 2.84 1.59 0.28
C VAL A 22 2.39 3.03 0.11
N ILE A 23 3.32 3.97 -0.08
CA ILE A 23 3.00 5.40 -0.29
C ILE A 23 2.15 5.57 -1.54
N ILE A 24 2.62 5.07 -2.69
CA ILE A 24 1.92 5.22 -3.97
C ILE A 24 0.56 4.54 -3.91
N ARG A 25 0.47 3.35 -3.32
CA ARG A 25 -0.80 2.65 -3.20
C ARG A 25 -1.78 3.37 -2.27
N THR A 26 -1.28 3.99 -1.19
CA THR A 26 -2.11 4.82 -0.30
C THR A 26 -2.69 6.00 -1.06
N GLU A 27 -1.89 6.73 -1.85
CA GLU A 27 -2.35 7.85 -2.67
C GLU A 27 -3.46 7.43 -3.64
N GLN A 28 -3.28 6.30 -4.33
CA GLN A 28 -4.31 5.76 -5.24
C GLN A 28 -5.64 5.43 -4.53
N ILE A 29 -5.57 4.85 -3.32
CA ILE A 29 -6.77 4.54 -2.55
C ILE A 29 -7.46 5.83 -2.09
N VAL A 30 -6.70 6.85 -1.66
CA VAL A 30 -7.25 8.16 -1.29
C VAL A 30 -7.94 8.81 -2.49
N GLU A 31 -7.32 8.80 -3.66
CA GLU A 31 -7.89 9.36 -4.89
C GLU A 31 -9.22 8.66 -5.24
N GLN A 32 -9.26 7.33 -5.18
CA GLN A 32 -10.48 6.55 -5.43
C GLN A 32 -11.61 6.86 -4.43
N ILE A 33 -11.27 7.03 -3.15
CA ILE A 33 -12.24 7.37 -2.10
C ILE A 33 -12.76 8.80 -2.28
N SER A 34 -11.87 9.75 -2.62
CA SER A 34 -12.22 11.15 -2.90
C SER A 34 -13.21 11.26 -4.06
N LEU A 35 -12.96 10.52 -5.14
CA LEU A 35 -13.86 10.43 -6.30
C LEU A 35 -15.22 9.78 -5.97
N ALA A 36 -15.32 9.02 -4.87
CA ALA A 36 -16.52 8.32 -4.45
C ALA A 36 -17.41 9.10 -3.45
N GLU A 37 -17.12 10.38 -3.17
CA GLU A 37 -17.86 11.25 -2.22
C GLU A 37 -18.02 10.68 -0.79
N HIS A 38 -17.20 9.72 -0.37
CA HIS A 38 -17.29 9.10 0.96
C HIS A 38 -16.07 9.47 1.82
N ALA A 39 -16.29 10.19 2.93
CA ALA A 39 -15.26 10.51 3.91
C ALA A 39 -14.92 9.27 4.76
N ILE A 40 -13.95 8.47 4.33
CA ILE A 40 -13.44 7.34 5.12
C ILE A 40 -12.24 7.82 5.96
N SER A 41 -12.32 7.56 7.27
CA SER A 41 -11.29 7.85 8.28
C SER A 41 -9.89 7.35 7.87
N ASP A 42 -8.96 8.30 7.80
CA ASP A 42 -7.55 8.24 7.34
C ASP A 42 -6.72 7.02 7.77
N GLU A 43 -6.91 6.51 8.99
CA GLU A 43 -6.00 5.49 9.56
C GLU A 43 -6.12 4.10 8.92
N ARG A 44 -7.21 3.84 8.17
CA ARG A 44 -7.41 2.53 7.51
C ARG A 44 -6.75 2.44 6.15
N VAL A 45 -6.46 3.57 5.50
CA VAL A 45 -5.98 3.58 4.10
C VAL A 45 -4.60 2.94 3.98
N VAL A 46 -3.67 3.29 4.87
CA VAL A 46 -2.32 2.72 4.88
C VAL A 46 -2.36 1.21 5.15
N ALA A 47 -3.22 0.77 6.07
CA ALA A 47 -3.40 -0.65 6.34
C ALA A 47 -3.95 -1.41 5.12
N HIS A 48 -4.84 -0.79 4.35
CA HIS A 48 -5.35 -1.37 3.11
C HIS A 48 -4.26 -1.46 2.04
N ALA A 49 -3.42 -0.43 1.90
CA ALA A 49 -2.29 -0.43 0.97
C ALA A 49 -1.32 -1.59 1.26
N PHE A 50 -0.95 -1.78 2.54
CA PHE A 50 -0.14 -2.93 2.95
C PHE A 50 -0.80 -4.26 2.64
N ASN A 51 -2.10 -4.39 2.91
CA ASN A 51 -2.82 -5.62 2.61
C ASN A 51 -2.84 -5.91 1.10
N ASP A 52 -3.02 -4.90 0.26
CA ASP A 52 -2.98 -5.07 -1.21
C ASP A 52 -1.60 -5.54 -1.69
N ILE A 53 -0.52 -5.00 -1.12
CA ILE A 53 0.86 -5.40 -1.44
C ILE A 53 1.14 -6.83 -0.99
N LEU A 54 0.88 -7.14 0.29
CA LEU A 54 1.20 -8.44 0.88
C LEU A 54 0.35 -9.59 0.30
N THR A 55 -0.84 -9.29 -0.19
CA THR A 55 -1.69 -10.28 -0.87
C THR A 55 -1.45 -10.36 -2.38
N GLY A 56 -0.51 -9.56 -2.93
CA GLY A 56 -0.20 -9.51 -4.35
C GLY A 56 -1.30 -8.88 -5.22
N LYS A 57 -2.29 -8.20 -4.62
CA LYS A 57 -3.30 -7.42 -5.35
C LYS A 57 -2.73 -6.16 -5.98
N TYR A 58 -1.63 -5.66 -5.44
CA TYR A 58 -0.87 -4.54 -5.99
C TYR A 58 0.60 -4.93 -6.09
N ILE A 59 1.17 -4.79 -7.28
CA ILE A 59 2.59 -5.01 -7.54
C ILE A 59 3.19 -3.66 -7.89
N TYR A 60 4.18 -3.24 -7.11
CA TYR A 60 4.96 -2.04 -7.39
C TYR A 60 6.22 -2.43 -8.16
N SER A 61 6.50 -1.68 -9.23
CA SER A 61 7.76 -1.77 -9.97
C SER A 61 8.32 -0.36 -10.17
N ILE A 62 9.60 -0.18 -9.90
CA ILE A 62 10.34 1.05 -10.22
C ILE A 62 10.68 1.10 -11.72
N GLU A 63 10.65 -0.05 -12.41
CA GLU A 63 10.82 -0.12 -13.86
C GLU A 63 9.56 0.33 -14.60
N GLU A 64 9.31 1.63 -14.59
CA GLU A 64 8.62 2.32 -15.68
C GLU A 64 9.42 3.58 -16.06
N LYS A 65 10.50 3.35 -16.83
CA LYS A 65 10.83 4.10 -18.04
C LYS A 65 11.71 3.28 -18.97
#